data_AF-A0A2N5HDX0-F1
#
_entry.id   AF-A0A2N5HDX0-F1
#
_cell.length_a   1.000
_cell.length_b   1.000
_cell.length_c   1.000
_cell.angle_alpha   90.00
_cell.angle_beta   90.00
_cell.angle_gamma   90.00
#
_symmetry.space_group_name_H-M   'P 1'
#
loop_
_entity.id
_entity.type
_entity.pdbx_description
1 polymer ?
#
loop_
_entity_poly.entity_id
_entity_poly.type
_entity_poly.pdbx_seq_one_letter_code
_entity_poly.pdbx_strand_id
1 'polypeptide(L)' 'MAILNKIALFFVILYSVIILINTYLGESERLQSNVMVLLMNGFAYIVSALEVEKEKQIVLET' A
#
# COMPACT_ATOMS: atom_id res chain seq x y z
N MET A 1 -10.88 10.27 5.32
CA MET A 1 -10.39 10.66 3.97
C MET A 1 -8.92 11.08 3.97
N ALA A 2 -8.51 12.04 4.83
CA ALA A 2 -7.12 12.51 4.86
C ALA A 2 -6.06 11.43 5.20
N ILE A 3 -6.35 10.51 6.12
CA ILE A 3 -5.43 9.42 6.51
C ILE A 3 -5.24 8.43 5.36
N LEU A 4 -6.34 7.94 4.77
CA LEU A 4 -6.29 7.03 3.62
C LEU A 4 -5.53 7.64 2.44
N ASN A 5 -5.72 8.94 2.17
CA ASN A 5 -4.97 9.64 1.12
C ASN A 5 -3.47 9.68 1.41
N LYS A 6 -3.06 9.91 2.66
CA LYS A 6 -1.65 9.88 3.07
C LYS A 6 -1.05 8.48 2.90
N ILE A 7 -1.81 7.43 3.25
CA ILE A 7 -1.38 6.04 3.08
C ILE A 7 -1.23 5.69 1.60
N ALA A 8 -2.22 6.04 0.77
CA ALA A 8 -2.14 5.84 -0.68
C ALA A 8 -0.92 6.55 -1.29
N LEU A 9 -0.68 7.81 -0.90
CA LEU A 9 0.48 8.57 -1.36
C LEU A 9 1.80 7.90 -0.97
N PHE A 10 1.90 7.38 0.25
CA PHE A 10 3.09 6.64 0.70
C PHE A 10 3.38 5.42 -0.19
N PHE A 11 2.37 4.60 -0.48
CA PHE A 11 2.54 3.43 -1.34
C PHE A 11 2.91 3.79 -2.78
N VAL A 12 2.36 4.88 -3.33
CA VAL A 12 2.73 5.40 -4.66
C VAL A 12 4.21 5.79 -4.69
N ILE A 13 4.68 6.56 -3.69
CA ILE A 13 6.08 6.99 -3.61
C ILE A 13 7.00 5.78 -3.45
N LEU A 14 6.66 4.85 -2.56
CA LEU A 14 7.44 3.64 -2.30
C LEU A 14 7.58 2.77 -3.56
N TYR A 15 6.48 2.53 -4.27
CA TYR A 15 6.50 1.76 -5.52
C TYR A 15 7.32 2.46 -6.61
N SER A 16 7.23 3.79 -6.69
CA SER A 16 8.00 4.59 -7.65
C SER A 16 9.51 4.46 -7.41
N VAL A 17 9.96 4.54 -6.15
CA VAL A 17 11.37 4.33 -5.77
C VAL A 17 11.85 2.95 -6.18
N ILE A 18 11.04 1.91 -5.92
CA ILE A 18 11.38 0.53 -6.26
C ILE A 18 11.51 0.33 -7.78
N ILE A 19 10.58 0.88 -8.57
CA ILE A 19 10.67 0.81 -10.04
C ILE A 19 11.94 1.48 -10.53
N LEU A 20 12.27 2.67 -10.03
CA LEU A 20 13.48 3.39 -10.45
C LEU A 20 14.72 2.55 -10.14
N ILE A 21 14.84 2.03 -8.92
CA ILE A 21 15.97 1.17 -8.53
C ILE A 21 16.07 -0.05 -9.44
N ASN A 22 14.97 -0.77 -9.67
CA ASN A 22 14.98 -1.97 -10.52
C ASN A 22 15.33 -1.65 -11.98
N THR A 23 14.90 -0.49 -12.48
CA THR A 23 15.22 -0.01 -13.83
C THR A 23 16.72 0.21 -13.98
N TYR A 24 17.38 0.81 -12.98
CA TYR A 24 18.83 1.06 -13.03
C TYR A 24 19.67 -0.19 -12.76
N LEU A 25 19.14 -1.16 -11.99
CA LEU A 25 19.83 -2.41 -11.68
C LEU A 25 19.65 -3.49 -12.76
N GLY A 26 18.83 -3.25 -13.80
CA GLY A 26 18.53 -4.23 -14.84
C GLY A 26 17.84 -5.48 -14.29
N GLU A 27 17.09 -5.34 -13.19
CA GLU A 27 16.40 -6.42 -12.51
C GLU A 27 15.29 -7.03 -13.37
N SER A 28 14.97 -8.30 -13.12
CA SER A 28 14.03 -9.06 -13.94
C SER A 28 12.57 -8.67 -13.68
N GLU A 29 11.73 -8.72 -14.72
CA GLU A 29 10.28 -8.45 -14.62
C GLU A 29 9.59 -9.27 -13.51
N ARG A 30 10.09 -10.48 -13.20
CA ARG A 30 9.58 -11.33 -12.11
C ARG A 30 9.78 -10.71 -10.74
N LEU A 31 10.94 -10.13 -10.47
CA LEU A 31 11.24 -9.56 -9.15
C LEU A 31 10.42 -8.27 -8.93
N GLN A 32 10.30 -7.45 -9.98
CA GLN A 32 9.38 -6.30 -10.00
C GLN A 32 7.92 -6.71 -9.79
N SER A 33 7.46 -7.78 -10.44
CA SER A 33 6.11 -8.31 -10.28
C SER A 33 5.84 -8.82 -8.85
N ASN A 34 6.80 -9.52 -8.23
CA ASN A 34 6.65 -10.01 -6.86
C ASN A 34 6.53 -8.86 -5.86
N VAL A 35 7.35 -7.81 -6.03
CA VAL A 35 7.29 -6.62 -5.17
C VAL A 35 5.99 -5.85 -5.38
N MET A 36 5.48 -5.76 -6.61
CA MET A 36 4.18 -5.16 -6.90
C MET A 36 3.04 -5.91 -6.18
N VAL A 37 3.02 -7.24 -6.26
CA VAL A 37 2.01 -8.07 -5.58
C VAL A 37 2.09 -7.90 -4.07
N LEU A 38 3.30 -7.88 -3.49
CA LEU A 38 3.50 -7.64 -2.07
C LEU A 38 2.95 -6.28 -1.64
N LEU A 39 3.25 -5.22 -2.38
CA LEU A 39 2.81 -3.87 -2.06
C LEU A 39 1.30 -3.69 -2.19
N MET A 40 0.69 -4.27 -3.24
CA MET A 40 -0.77 -4.24 -3.41
C MET A 40 -1.48 -4.97 -2.26
N ASN A 41 -1.01 -6.16 -1.90
CA ASN A 41 -1.58 -6.93 -0.80
C ASN A 41 -1.40 -6.21 0.54
N GLY A 42 -0.22 -5.61 0.78
CA GLY A 42 0.04 -4.82 1.97
C GLY A 42 -0.85 -3.57 2.07
N PHE A 43 -1.04 -2.86 0.95
CA PHE A 43 -1.94 -1.72 0.89
C PHE A 43 -3.38 -2.12 1.20
N ALA A 44 -3.88 -3.17 0.54
CA ALA A 44 -5.23 -3.67 0.76
C ALA A 44 -5.45 -4.07 2.23
N TYR A 45 -4.50 -4.80 2.83
CA TYR A 45 -4.57 -5.19 4.24
C TYR A 45 -4.68 -3.99 5.18
N ILE A 46 -3.82 -2.97 5.00
CA ILE A 46 -3.81 -1.77 5.86
C ILE A 46 -5.12 -0.99 5.73
N VAL A 47 -5.62 -0.81 4.49
CA VAL A 47 -6.88 -0.09 4.24
C VAL A 47 -8.05 -0.83 4.87
N SER A 48 -8.15 -2.14 4.65
CA SER A 48 -9.21 -2.95 5.24
C SER A 48 -9.16 -2.95 6.78
N ALA A 49 -7.97 -3.03 7.38
CA ALA A 49 -7.83 -2.96 8.84
C ALA A 49 -8.32 -1.62 9.40
N LEU A 50 -7.99 -0.51 8.73
CA LEU A 50 -8.44 0.83 9.12
C LEU A 50 -9.95 1.01 8.97
N GLU A 51 -10.55 0.44 7.94
CA GLU A 51 -12.00 0.46 7.74
C GLU A 51 -12.71 -0.32 8.86
N VAL A 52 -12.24 -1.53 9.18
CA VAL A 52 -12.79 -2.36 10.27
C VAL A 52 -12.66 -1.66 11.63
N GLU A 53 -11.52 -1.04 11.93
CA GLU A 53 -11.35 -0.27 13.19
C GLU A 53 -12.31 0.92 13.26
N LYS A 54 -12.49 1.63 12.14
CA LYS A 54 -13.41 2.76 12.06
C LYS A 54 -14.86 2.31 12.26
N GLU A 55 -15.27 1.21 11.65
CA GLU A 55 -16.62 0.64 11.83
C GLU A 55 -16.86 0.24 13.29
N LYS A 56 -15.86 -0.37 13.94
CA LYS A 56 -15.96 -0.77 15.35
C LYS A 56 -16.09 0.43 16.30
N GLN A 57 -15.39 1.54 16.02
CA GLN A 57 -15.54 2.78 16.80
C GLN A 57 -16.97 3.35 16.67
N ILE A 58 -17.54 3.36 15.46
CA ILE A 58 -18.90 3.88 15.24
C ILE A 58 -19.94 3.08 16.04
N VAL A 59 -19.82 1.75 16.11
CA VAL A 59 -20.75 0.88 16.87
C VAL A 59 -20.65 1.06 18.38
N LEU A 60 -19.48 1.44 18.90
CA LEU A 60 -19.27 1.68 20.35
C LEU A 60 -19.74 3.06 20.81
N GLU A 61 -19.87 4.02 19.89
CA GLU A 61 -20.31 5.39 20.18
C GLU A 61 -21.83 5.60 20.09
N THR A 62 -22.58 4.59 19.60
CA THR A 62 -24.06 4.55 19.56
C THR A 62 -24.66 3.68 20.64
#